data_AF-A0A151GYS2-F1
#
_entry.id   AF-A0A151GYS2-F1
#
_cell.length_a   1.000
_cell.length_b   1.000
_cell.length_c   1.000
_cell.angle_alpha   90.00
_cell.angle_beta   90.00
_cell.angle_gamma   90.00
#
_symmetry.space_group_name_H-M   'P 1'
#
loop_
_entity.id
_entity.type
_entity.pdbx_description
1 polymer ?
#
loop_
_entity_poly.entity_id
_entity_poly.type
_entity_poly.pdbx_seq_one_letter_code
_entity_poly.pdbx_strand_id
1 'polypeptide(L)'
;MLPFIAPHPQWCRRFAYDFKTPAKSLSMVPQPELSFYDAVVVERHRVAPDGNCQFRSVSYALLGTEDAHAEIRQEVAHYLRGNFNRLSWLINPDTLEEDEGRMARLDKKYRVRIPYKTYKGYPLAEDELKLNWVIRLGDARYRIWGDECTLAVMAEMYNIRIVVEQQEGDGRRATKMGSHAVQVIIPYDVVPEACIPTIFLIYDLQRQHYDVVEKVKPR
;
A
#
# COMPACT_ATOMS: atom_id res chain seq x y z
N MET A 1 -14.12 16.09 -9.61
CA MET A 1 -14.07 16.42 -8.17
C MET A 1 -13.71 15.15 -7.41
N LEU A 2 -12.73 15.18 -6.50
CA LEU A 2 -12.33 14.02 -5.68
C LEU A 2 -12.78 14.28 -4.22
N PRO A 3 -13.95 13.80 -3.79
CA PRO A 3 -14.50 14.16 -2.48
C PRO A 3 -13.79 13.41 -1.35
N PHE A 4 -13.57 14.08 -0.21
CA PHE A 4 -12.96 13.44 0.97
C PHE A 4 -14.03 12.73 1.81
N ILE A 5 -14.26 11.44 1.52
CA ILE A 5 -15.32 10.64 2.15
C ILE A 5 -14.74 9.32 2.66
N ALA A 6 -15.08 8.96 3.90
CA ALA A 6 -14.64 7.70 4.49
C ALA A 6 -15.35 6.50 3.83
N PRO A 7 -14.71 5.32 3.77
CA PRO A 7 -15.40 4.12 3.33
C PRO A 7 -16.71 3.90 4.10
N HIS A 8 -17.80 3.59 3.38
CA HIS A 8 -19.10 3.36 4.02
C HIS A 8 -19.00 2.19 5.02
N PRO A 9 -19.71 2.22 6.17
CA PRO A 9 -19.60 1.17 7.20
C PRO A 9 -19.88 -0.26 6.70
N GLN A 10 -20.70 -0.43 5.67
CA GLN A 10 -20.93 -1.74 5.05
C GLN A 10 -19.67 -2.32 4.40
N TRP A 11 -18.86 -1.48 3.74
CA TRP A 11 -17.58 -1.89 3.16
C TRP A 11 -16.58 -2.25 4.25
N CYS A 12 -16.51 -1.44 5.31
CA CYS A 12 -15.65 -1.73 6.47
C CYS A 12 -15.99 -3.10 7.09
N ARG A 13 -17.28 -3.43 7.22
CA ARG A 13 -17.73 -4.75 7.70
C ARG A 13 -17.34 -5.89 6.76
N ARG A 14 -17.43 -5.68 5.45
CA ARG A 14 -16.99 -6.67 4.46
C ARG A 14 -15.49 -6.92 4.57
N PHE A 15 -14.68 -5.87 4.57
CA PHE A 15 -13.22 -6.00 4.73
C PHE A 15 -12.85 -6.63 6.07
N ALA A 16 -13.57 -6.32 7.16
CA ALA A 16 -13.34 -6.95 8.45
C ALA A 16 -13.56 -8.47 8.42
N TYR A 17 -14.59 -8.91 7.68
CA TYR A 17 -14.85 -10.32 7.45
C TYR A 17 -13.75 -10.96 6.59
N ASP A 18 -13.42 -10.34 5.46
CA ASP A 18 -12.41 -10.85 4.52
C ASP A 18 -11.04 -10.99 5.21
N PHE A 19 -10.59 -9.96 5.93
CA PHE A 19 -9.32 -9.95 6.66
C PHE A 19 -9.35 -10.66 8.02
N LYS A 20 -10.50 -11.24 8.41
CA LYS A 20 -10.71 -11.87 9.73
C LYS A 20 -10.24 -11.00 10.90
N THR A 21 -10.41 -9.68 10.75
CA THR A 21 -9.91 -8.67 11.67
C THR A 21 -11.04 -7.70 12.00
N PRO A 22 -11.44 -7.54 13.28
CA PRO A 22 -12.54 -6.65 13.65
C PRO A 22 -12.28 -5.20 13.22
N ALA A 23 -13.27 -4.59 12.57
CA ALA A 23 -13.25 -3.14 12.33
C ALA A 23 -13.49 -2.37 13.63
N LYS A 24 -12.75 -1.27 13.80
CA LYS A 24 -12.95 -0.22 14.78
C LYS A 24 -13.57 1.01 14.08
N SER A 25 -13.98 1.99 14.87
CA SER A 25 -14.45 3.26 14.33
C SER A 25 -13.32 3.98 13.61
N LEU A 26 -13.57 4.40 12.36
CA LEU A 26 -12.67 5.30 11.65
C LEU A 26 -12.74 6.69 12.30
N SER A 27 -11.57 7.29 12.52
CA SER A 27 -11.40 8.67 13.00
C SER A 27 -11.57 9.72 11.90
N MET A 28 -11.60 9.30 10.63
CA MET A 28 -11.72 10.18 9.48
C MET A 28 -12.98 11.04 9.56
N VAL A 29 -12.84 12.34 9.32
CA VAL A 29 -13.93 13.33 9.31
C VAL A 29 -14.29 13.67 7.87
N PRO A 30 -15.39 13.13 7.30
CA PRO A 30 -15.76 13.36 5.91
C PRO A 30 -16.05 14.84 5.60
N GLN A 31 -15.65 15.27 4.41
CA GLN A 31 -15.93 16.59 3.83
C GLN A 31 -16.40 16.38 2.37
N PRO A 32 -17.63 15.87 2.15
CA PRO A 32 -18.09 15.46 0.81
C PRO A 32 -18.13 16.59 -0.21
N GLU A 33 -18.37 17.83 0.24
CA GLU A 33 -18.44 19.02 -0.61
C GLU A 33 -17.06 19.61 -0.94
N LEU A 34 -15.99 19.12 -0.31
CA LEU A 34 -14.63 19.60 -0.52
C LEU A 34 -13.86 18.63 -1.43
N SER A 35 -13.42 19.15 -2.57
CA SER A 35 -12.44 18.48 -3.42
C SER A 35 -11.10 18.34 -2.69
N PHE A 36 -10.57 17.13 -2.60
CA PHE A 36 -9.29 16.83 -1.97
C PHE A 36 -8.12 17.58 -2.64
N TYR A 37 -8.23 17.89 -3.93
CA TYR A 37 -7.24 18.71 -4.63
C TYR A 37 -7.16 20.14 -4.05
N ASP A 38 -8.29 20.67 -3.59
CA ASP A 38 -8.45 22.02 -3.05
C ASP A 38 -8.37 22.05 -1.51
N ALA A 39 -7.94 20.95 -0.91
CA ALA A 39 -7.86 20.78 0.52
C ALA A 39 -6.40 20.76 1.03
N VAL A 40 -6.24 21.08 2.32
CA VAL A 40 -5.02 20.82 3.09
C VAL A 40 -5.30 19.76 4.14
N VAL A 41 -4.35 18.83 4.31
CA VAL A 41 -4.36 17.87 5.42
C VAL A 41 -4.02 18.60 6.70
N VAL A 42 -4.88 18.50 7.71
CA VAL A 42 -4.67 19.13 9.03
C VAL A 42 -4.51 18.12 10.16
N GLU A 43 -4.91 16.87 9.93
CA GLU A 43 -4.79 15.78 10.90
C GLU A 43 -4.50 14.48 10.16
N ARG A 44 -3.63 13.65 10.75
CA ARG A 44 -3.22 12.36 10.20
C ARG A 44 -3.10 11.34 11.30
N HIS A 45 -3.45 10.10 10.98
CA HIS A 45 -3.08 8.95 11.79
C HIS A 45 -1.65 8.56 11.48
N ARG A 46 -0.80 8.51 12.51
CA ARG A 46 0.57 8.04 12.39
C ARG A 46 0.62 6.55 12.65
N VAL A 47 0.87 5.74 11.62
CA VAL A 47 1.03 4.30 11.79
C VAL A 47 2.41 3.96 12.37
N ALA A 48 2.57 2.72 12.84
CA ALA A 48 3.87 2.27 13.34
C ALA A 48 5.00 2.48 12.30
N PRO A 49 6.15 3.08 12.68
CA PRO A 49 7.25 3.43 11.77
C PRO A 49 8.13 2.22 11.47
N ASP A 50 7.56 1.19 10.84
CA ASP A 50 8.27 0.01 10.36
C ASP A 50 8.06 -0.19 8.85
N GLY A 51 8.76 -1.17 8.27
CA GLY A 51 8.60 -1.50 6.85
C GLY A 51 7.26 -2.13 6.48
N ASN A 52 6.26 -2.10 7.37
CA ASN A 52 4.87 -2.46 7.08
C ASN A 52 3.96 -1.23 6.95
N CYS A 53 4.50 -0.01 7.04
CA CYS A 53 3.72 1.23 7.11
C CYS A 53 2.64 1.35 6.02
N GLN A 54 2.92 0.97 4.76
CA GLN A 54 1.92 1.02 3.70
C GLN A 54 0.72 0.09 3.99
N PHE A 55 0.98 -1.17 4.34
CA PHE A 55 -0.06 -2.15 4.68
C PHE A 55 -0.81 -1.78 5.97
N ARG A 56 -0.13 -1.19 6.95
CA ARG A 56 -0.74 -0.65 8.17
C ARG A 56 -1.67 0.51 7.86
N SER A 57 -1.25 1.42 6.98
CA SER A 57 -2.04 2.56 6.55
C SER A 57 -3.29 2.13 5.79
N VAL A 58 -3.19 1.13 4.91
CA VAL A 58 -4.36 0.54 4.24
C VAL A 58 -5.28 -0.16 5.24
N SER A 59 -4.72 -0.97 6.15
CA SER A 59 -5.48 -1.60 7.24
C SER A 59 -6.25 -0.56 8.05
N TYR A 60 -5.60 0.53 8.47
CA TYR A 60 -6.22 1.58 9.26
C TYR A 60 -7.29 2.32 8.47
N ALA A 61 -7.02 2.67 7.21
CA ALA A 61 -7.98 3.38 6.37
C ALA A 61 -9.24 2.56 6.05
N LEU A 62 -9.16 1.23 6.03
CA LEU A 62 -10.29 0.34 5.79
C LEU A 62 -11.01 -0.11 7.07
N LEU A 63 -10.28 -0.29 8.17
CA LEU A 63 -10.80 -0.95 9.39
C LEU A 63 -10.67 -0.11 10.67
N GLY A 64 -10.03 1.06 10.65
CA GLY A 64 -9.72 1.82 11.87
C GLY A 64 -8.72 1.14 12.80
N THR A 65 -7.98 0.15 12.30
CA THR A 65 -6.93 -0.56 13.04
C THR A 65 -5.81 -1.00 12.10
N GLU A 66 -4.58 -1.11 12.59
CA GLU A 66 -3.43 -1.59 11.81
C GLU A 66 -3.30 -3.12 11.79
N ASP A 67 -4.16 -3.82 12.52
CA ASP A 67 -3.98 -5.24 12.86
C ASP A 67 -4.05 -6.19 11.65
N ALA A 68 -4.70 -5.78 10.55
CA ALA A 68 -4.81 -6.59 9.33
C ALA A 68 -3.59 -6.49 8.40
N HIS A 69 -2.57 -5.68 8.71
CA HIS A 69 -1.43 -5.45 7.82
C HIS A 69 -0.72 -6.74 7.35
N ALA A 70 -0.62 -7.75 8.21
CA ALA A 70 0.03 -9.02 7.86
C ALA A 70 -0.82 -9.85 6.89
N GLU A 71 -2.14 -9.89 7.10
CA GLU A 71 -3.08 -10.58 6.21
C GLU A 71 -3.11 -9.90 4.84
N ILE A 72 -3.30 -8.58 4.80
CA ILE A 72 -3.32 -7.78 3.56
C ILE A 72 -2.05 -8.02 2.75
N ARG A 73 -0.89 -7.99 3.41
CA ARG A 73 0.41 -8.25 2.78
C ARG A 73 0.48 -9.66 2.18
N GLN A 74 0.00 -10.66 2.91
CA GLN A 74 -0.05 -12.04 2.43
C GLN A 74 -0.97 -12.19 1.22
N GLU A 75 -2.16 -11.60 1.26
CA GLU A 75 -3.11 -11.62 0.15
C GLU A 75 -2.52 -10.94 -1.09
N VAL A 76 -1.90 -9.77 -0.95
CA VAL A 76 -1.20 -9.06 -2.04
C VAL A 76 -0.12 -9.93 -2.68
N ALA A 77 0.72 -10.57 -1.86
CA ALA A 77 1.76 -11.47 -2.37
C ALA A 77 1.19 -12.70 -3.08
N HIS A 78 0.12 -13.30 -2.55
CA HIS A 78 -0.57 -14.41 -3.20
C HIS A 78 -1.19 -13.99 -4.54
N TYR A 79 -1.81 -12.82 -4.59
CA TYR A 79 -2.41 -12.30 -5.82
C TYR A 79 -1.37 -11.98 -6.88
N LEU A 80 -0.28 -11.30 -6.50
CA LEU A 80 0.88 -11.06 -7.37
C LEU A 80 1.44 -12.35 -7.94
N ARG A 81 1.63 -13.37 -7.09
CA ARG A 81 2.14 -14.68 -7.52
C ARG A 81 1.18 -15.40 -8.45
N GLY A 82 -0.12 -15.39 -8.17
CA GLY A 82 -1.14 -16.01 -9.01
C GLY A 82 -1.31 -15.34 -10.37
N ASN A 83 -0.98 -14.05 -10.45
CA ASN A 83 -1.08 -13.23 -11.65
C ASN A 83 0.29 -12.78 -12.18
N PHE A 84 1.37 -13.51 -11.86
CA PHE A 84 2.74 -13.06 -12.06
C PHE A 84 3.01 -12.64 -13.51
N ASN A 85 2.57 -13.41 -14.51
CA ASN A 85 2.75 -13.08 -15.93
C ASN A 85 2.08 -11.76 -16.34
N ARG A 86 0.99 -11.36 -15.66
CA ARG A 86 0.26 -10.11 -15.93
C ARG A 86 0.83 -8.93 -15.16
N LEU A 87 1.40 -9.16 -13.98
CA LEU A 87 1.74 -8.11 -13.01
C LEU A 87 3.24 -7.96 -12.73
N SER A 88 4.10 -8.88 -13.20
CA SER A 88 5.55 -8.84 -12.91
C SER A 88 6.24 -7.58 -13.43
N TRP A 89 5.68 -6.94 -14.46
CA TRP A 89 6.19 -5.67 -15.00
C TRP A 89 6.00 -4.49 -14.02
N LEU A 90 5.08 -4.58 -13.06
CA LEU A 90 4.91 -3.56 -12.01
C LEU A 90 5.99 -3.64 -10.93
N ILE A 91 6.64 -4.79 -10.77
CA ILE A 91 7.64 -4.98 -9.71
C ILE A 91 8.93 -4.26 -10.14
N ASN A 92 9.35 -3.29 -9.34
CA ASN A 92 10.58 -2.53 -9.60
C ASN A 92 11.82 -3.44 -9.53
N PRO A 93 12.59 -3.58 -10.63
CA PRO A 93 13.77 -4.44 -10.64
C PRO A 93 14.99 -3.83 -9.95
N ASP A 94 15.05 -2.51 -9.78
CA ASP A 94 16.28 -1.77 -9.44
C ASP A 94 16.90 -2.18 -8.11
N THR A 95 16.09 -2.63 -7.15
CA THR A 95 16.54 -2.99 -5.80
C THR A 95 16.62 -4.50 -5.57
N LEU A 96 16.17 -5.34 -6.51
CA LEU A 96 15.92 -6.76 -6.26
C LEU A 96 17.18 -7.57 -5.93
N GLU A 97 18.31 -7.26 -6.56
CA GLU A 97 19.58 -7.95 -6.27
C GLU A 97 20.09 -7.66 -4.86
N GLU A 98 20.05 -6.39 -4.44
CA GLU A 98 20.42 -5.98 -3.09
C GLU A 98 19.48 -6.62 -2.05
N ASP A 99 18.18 -6.60 -2.36
CA ASP A 99 17.13 -7.19 -1.56
C ASP A 99 17.28 -8.70 -1.41
N GLU A 100 17.62 -9.42 -2.48
CA GLU A 100 17.92 -10.86 -2.44
C GLU A 100 19.08 -11.14 -1.46
N GLY A 101 20.19 -10.43 -1.59
CA GLY A 101 21.37 -10.62 -0.73
C GLY A 101 21.09 -10.34 0.75
N ARG A 102 20.29 -9.31 1.03
CA ARG A 102 19.88 -8.92 2.38
C ARG A 102 18.91 -9.95 2.98
N MET A 103 17.91 -10.37 2.22
CA MET A 103 16.80 -11.16 2.72
C MET A 103 17.04 -12.66 2.74
N ALA A 104 17.86 -13.22 1.83
CA ALA A 104 18.16 -14.64 1.78
C ALA A 104 18.69 -15.21 3.12
N ARG A 105 19.39 -14.36 3.89
CA ARG A 105 19.92 -14.69 5.22
C ARG A 105 18.82 -14.95 6.26
N LEU A 106 17.62 -14.40 6.04
CA LEU A 106 16.47 -14.49 6.94
C LEU A 106 15.57 -15.70 6.63
N ASP A 107 15.65 -16.27 5.42
CA ASP A 107 14.76 -17.35 4.96
C ASP A 107 14.74 -18.55 5.93
N LYS A 108 15.93 -18.97 6.40
CA LYS A 108 16.04 -20.06 7.38
C LYS A 108 15.41 -19.68 8.73
N LYS A 109 15.59 -18.44 9.18
CA LYS A 109 15.05 -17.93 10.45
C LYS A 109 13.52 -17.85 10.38
N TYR A 110 12.98 -17.38 9.27
CA TYR A 110 11.53 -17.22 9.07
C TYR A 110 10.84 -18.47 8.54
N ARG A 111 11.62 -19.52 8.22
CA ARG A 111 11.15 -20.80 7.68
C ARG A 111 10.40 -20.63 6.36
N VAL A 112 10.82 -19.65 5.56
CA VAL A 112 10.27 -19.39 4.22
C VAL A 112 11.03 -20.22 3.20
N ARG A 113 10.28 -20.85 2.28
CA ARG A 113 10.85 -21.63 1.17
C ARG A 113 10.87 -20.76 -0.07
N ILE A 114 12.08 -20.51 -0.55
CA ILE A 114 12.34 -19.74 -1.77
C ILE A 114 12.72 -20.70 -2.90
N PRO A 115 12.11 -20.57 -4.10
CA PRO A 115 12.32 -21.50 -5.21
C PRO A 115 13.69 -21.35 -5.87
N TYR A 116 14.19 -20.12 -5.99
CA TYR A 116 15.44 -19.82 -6.68
C TYR A 116 16.51 -19.40 -5.70
N LYS A 117 17.73 -19.93 -5.87
CA LYS A 117 18.88 -19.61 -5.01
C LYS A 117 20.05 -19.22 -5.89
N THR A 118 20.81 -18.23 -5.45
CA THR A 118 22.07 -17.89 -6.10
C THR A 118 23.07 -19.03 -5.96
N TYR A 119 23.70 -19.41 -7.06
CA TYR A 119 24.82 -20.35 -7.07
C TYR A 119 26.07 -19.67 -7.63
N LYS A 120 27.26 -20.19 -7.27
CA LYS A 120 28.52 -19.62 -7.76
C LYS A 120 28.56 -19.68 -9.29
N GLY A 121 28.68 -18.51 -9.93
CA GLY A 121 28.75 -18.36 -11.39
C GLY A 121 27.38 -18.30 -12.10
N TYR A 122 26.27 -18.36 -11.37
CA TYR A 122 24.92 -18.29 -11.91
C TYR A 122 24.09 -17.27 -11.11
N PRO A 123 24.13 -15.97 -11.51
CA PRO A 123 23.22 -14.98 -10.95
C PRO A 123 21.77 -15.33 -11.32
N LEU A 124 20.83 -14.92 -10.48
CA LEU A 124 19.41 -15.11 -10.75
C LEU A 124 18.96 -14.19 -11.88
N ALA A 125 18.07 -14.67 -12.74
CA ALA A 125 17.37 -13.84 -13.70
C ALA A 125 16.39 -12.89 -12.99
N GLU A 126 16.01 -11.80 -13.66
CA GLU A 126 15.09 -10.80 -13.10
C GLU A 126 13.76 -11.41 -12.63
N ASP A 127 13.14 -12.29 -13.43
CA ASP A 127 11.89 -12.95 -13.05
C ASP A 127 12.05 -13.89 -11.85
N GLU A 128 13.23 -14.50 -11.68
CA GLU A 128 13.53 -15.35 -10.52
C GLU A 128 13.67 -14.49 -9.25
N LEU A 129 14.34 -13.33 -9.36
CA LEU A 129 14.44 -12.34 -8.29
C LEU A 129 13.07 -11.79 -7.91
N LYS A 130 12.23 -11.44 -8.89
CA LYS A 130 10.85 -10.99 -8.67
C LYS A 130 10.02 -12.05 -7.97
N LEU A 131 10.09 -13.31 -8.39
CA LEU A 131 9.31 -14.37 -7.73
C LEU A 131 9.77 -14.61 -6.29
N ASN A 132 11.08 -14.60 -6.05
CA ASN A 132 11.64 -14.66 -4.70
C ASN A 132 11.15 -13.49 -3.84
N TRP A 133 11.18 -12.27 -4.38
CA TRP A 133 10.70 -11.06 -3.72
C TRP A 133 9.22 -11.15 -3.37
N VAL A 134 8.36 -11.58 -4.30
CA VAL A 134 6.91 -11.75 -4.05
C VAL A 134 6.65 -12.74 -2.91
N ILE A 135 7.40 -13.84 -2.85
CA ILE A 135 7.23 -14.82 -1.76
C ILE A 135 7.60 -14.22 -0.41
N ARG A 136 8.70 -13.43 -0.35
CA ARG A 136 9.11 -12.76 0.89
C ARG A 136 8.21 -11.58 1.24
N LEU A 137 7.66 -10.89 0.24
CA LEU A 137 6.73 -9.78 0.41
C LEU A 137 5.58 -10.20 1.31
N GLY A 138 5.03 -11.40 1.12
CA GLY A 138 3.89 -11.92 1.87
C GLY A 138 4.12 -12.13 3.36
N ASP A 139 5.36 -12.06 3.85
CA ASP A 139 5.70 -12.27 5.25
C ASP A 139 6.14 -10.96 5.90
N ALA A 140 5.29 -10.42 6.79
CA ALA A 140 5.49 -9.13 7.47
C ALA A 140 6.79 -9.03 8.28
N ARG A 141 7.45 -10.16 8.58
CA ARG A 141 8.73 -10.19 9.30
C ARG A 141 9.91 -9.73 8.44
N TYR A 142 9.80 -9.81 7.11
CA TYR A 142 10.81 -9.24 6.20
C TYR A 142 10.78 -7.72 6.16
N ARG A 143 9.62 -7.12 6.48
CA ARG A 143 9.41 -5.66 6.47
C ARG A 143 9.82 -5.03 5.12
N ILE A 144 9.55 -5.74 4.02
CA ILE A 144 9.74 -5.20 2.67
C ILE A 144 8.79 -4.04 2.50
N TRP A 145 9.31 -2.88 2.10
CA TRP A 145 8.51 -1.70 1.89
C TRP A 145 7.55 -1.92 0.72
N GLY A 146 6.31 -1.49 0.89
CA GLY A 146 5.36 -1.43 -0.20
C GLY A 146 5.67 -0.22 -1.10
N ASP A 147 5.35 -0.36 -2.37
CA ASP A 147 5.54 0.62 -3.42
C ASP A 147 4.25 0.75 -4.27
N GLU A 148 4.35 1.38 -5.44
CA GLU A 148 3.23 1.53 -6.37
C GLU A 148 2.66 0.20 -6.86
N CYS A 149 3.49 -0.83 -7.05
CA CYS A 149 3.05 -2.18 -7.42
C CYS A 149 2.05 -2.72 -6.40
N THR A 150 2.42 -2.66 -5.12
CA THR A 150 1.54 -3.12 -4.05
C THR A 150 0.28 -2.28 -3.89
N LEU A 151 0.31 -0.96 -4.15
CA LEU A 151 -0.88 -0.11 -4.18
C LEU A 151 -1.83 -0.47 -5.33
N ALA A 152 -1.29 -0.67 -6.54
CA ALA A 152 -2.07 -1.07 -7.70
C ALA A 152 -2.77 -2.42 -7.47
N VAL A 153 -2.05 -3.38 -6.90
CA VAL A 153 -2.59 -4.69 -6.54
C VAL A 153 -3.68 -4.56 -5.46
N MET A 154 -3.46 -3.79 -4.40
CA MET A 154 -4.47 -3.58 -3.36
C MET A 154 -5.73 -2.89 -3.92
N ALA A 155 -5.56 -1.90 -4.80
CA ALA A 155 -6.67 -1.25 -5.49
C ALA A 155 -7.49 -2.26 -6.29
N GLU A 156 -6.83 -3.08 -7.12
CA GLU A 156 -7.47 -4.11 -7.94
C GLU A 156 -8.16 -5.19 -7.09
N MET A 157 -7.46 -5.78 -6.12
CA MET A 157 -7.96 -6.87 -5.28
C MET A 157 -9.19 -6.49 -4.47
N TYR A 158 -9.14 -5.30 -3.84
CA TYR A 158 -10.20 -4.85 -2.93
C TYR A 158 -11.26 -4.02 -3.63
N ASN A 159 -11.09 -3.75 -4.93
CA ASN A 159 -11.92 -2.86 -5.72
C ASN A 159 -12.09 -1.50 -5.03
N ILE A 160 -10.96 -0.87 -4.70
CA ILE A 160 -10.90 0.43 -4.00
C ILE A 160 -10.09 1.45 -4.80
N ARG A 161 -10.40 2.73 -4.60
CA ARG A 161 -9.57 3.85 -5.05
C ARG A 161 -8.61 4.22 -3.93
N ILE A 162 -7.32 4.34 -4.25
CA ILE A 162 -6.30 4.78 -3.29
C ILE A 162 -5.78 6.15 -3.73
N VAL A 163 -5.94 7.14 -2.87
CA VAL A 163 -5.42 8.48 -3.08
C VAL A 163 -4.20 8.66 -2.19
N VAL A 164 -3.04 8.96 -2.78
CA VAL A 164 -1.79 9.19 -2.05
C VAL A 164 -1.35 10.64 -2.23
N GLU A 165 -1.34 11.41 -1.15
CA GLU A 165 -0.73 12.73 -1.14
C GLU A 165 0.75 12.64 -0.78
N GLN A 166 1.61 13.10 -1.69
CA GLN A 166 3.04 13.25 -1.45
C GLN A 166 3.29 14.52 -0.62
N GLN A 167 4.03 14.40 0.48
CA GLN A 167 4.31 15.50 1.39
C GLN A 167 5.79 15.69 1.66
N GLU A 168 6.19 16.94 1.79
CA GLU A 168 7.51 17.35 2.26
C GLU A 168 7.64 17.08 3.78
N GLY A 169 8.86 17.15 4.32
CA GLY A 169 9.13 16.86 5.74
C GLY A 169 8.42 17.79 6.74
N ASP A 170 7.89 18.92 6.29
CA ASP A 170 7.08 19.83 7.10
C ASP A 170 5.56 19.52 7.04
N GLY A 171 5.18 18.45 6.34
CA GLY A 171 3.80 17.98 6.22
C GLY A 171 2.98 18.73 5.16
N ARG A 172 3.57 19.66 4.40
CA ARG A 172 2.88 20.31 3.27
C ARG A 172 2.91 19.41 2.04
N ARG A 173 1.84 19.44 1.24
CA ARG A 173 1.79 18.79 -0.07
C ARG A 173 2.99 19.23 -0.91
N ALA A 174 3.68 18.27 -1.52
CA ALA A 174 4.86 18.48 -2.36
C ALA A 174 4.48 19.09 -3.73
N THR A 175 4.04 20.34 -3.75
CA THR A 175 3.49 21.01 -4.95
C THR A 175 4.47 21.10 -6.12
N LYS A 176 5.78 21.03 -5.86
CA LYS A 176 6.82 20.96 -6.90
C LYS A 176 6.69 19.71 -7.78
N MET A 177 6.03 18.65 -7.30
CA MET A 177 5.74 17.44 -8.07
C MET A 177 4.56 17.60 -9.05
N GLY A 178 3.91 18.78 -9.09
CA GLY A 178 2.78 19.04 -9.98
C GLY A 178 1.64 18.05 -9.75
N SER A 179 1.19 17.40 -10.82
CA SER A 179 0.12 16.38 -10.75
C SER A 179 0.51 15.14 -9.94
N HIS A 180 1.81 14.84 -9.78
CA HIS A 180 2.26 13.70 -8.98
C HIS A 180 2.23 13.96 -7.47
N ALA A 181 1.94 15.19 -7.04
CA ALA A 181 1.75 15.52 -5.64
C ALA A 181 0.52 14.81 -5.03
N VAL A 182 -0.44 14.42 -5.86
CA VAL A 182 -1.59 13.57 -5.49
C VAL A 182 -1.73 12.48 -6.54
N GLN A 183 -1.36 11.25 -6.18
CA GLN A 183 -1.55 10.09 -7.02
C GLN A 183 -2.91 9.46 -6.73
N VAL A 184 -3.61 9.04 -7.78
CA VAL A 184 -4.89 8.34 -7.68
C VAL A 184 -4.73 7.00 -8.37
N ILE A 185 -4.71 5.93 -7.58
CA ILE A 185 -4.64 4.55 -8.05
C ILE A 185 -6.06 3.97 -8.05
N ILE A 186 -6.47 3.40 -9.18
CA ILE A 186 -7.78 2.77 -9.39
C ILE A 186 -7.60 1.35 -9.94
N PRO A 187 -8.58 0.45 -9.75
CA PRO A 187 -8.57 -0.86 -10.42
C PRO A 187 -8.54 -0.72 -11.95
N TYR A 188 -7.84 -1.61 -12.65
CA TYR A 188 -7.67 -1.55 -14.11
C TYR A 188 -8.97 -1.53 -14.90
N ASP A 189 -9.97 -2.32 -14.50
CA ASP A 189 -11.23 -2.51 -15.24
C ASP A 189 -12.36 -1.60 -14.76
N VAL A 190 -12.05 -0.57 -13.97
CA VAL A 190 -13.04 0.32 -13.37
C VAL A 190 -12.97 1.70 -13.99
N VAL A 191 -14.11 2.18 -14.49
CA VAL A 191 -14.20 3.56 -14.98
C VAL A 191 -13.95 4.55 -13.84
N PRO A 192 -13.24 5.67 -14.08
CA PRO A 192 -12.89 6.62 -13.02
C PRO A 192 -14.07 7.13 -12.19
N GLU A 193 -15.27 7.19 -12.79
CA GLU A 193 -16.52 7.65 -12.20
C GLU A 193 -17.21 6.61 -11.30
N ALA A 194 -16.69 5.38 -11.24
CA ALA A 194 -17.30 4.33 -10.42
C ALA A 194 -17.31 4.71 -8.93
N CYS A 195 -18.44 4.41 -8.29
CA CYS A 195 -18.64 4.59 -6.86
C CYS A 195 -18.01 3.42 -6.09
N ILE A 196 -16.68 3.41 -6.02
CA ILE A 196 -15.90 2.45 -5.23
C ILE A 196 -15.37 3.11 -3.93
N PRO A 197 -15.15 2.34 -2.85
CA PRO A 197 -14.57 2.86 -1.63
C PRO A 197 -13.26 3.59 -1.92
N THR A 198 -13.05 4.76 -1.32
CA THR A 198 -11.82 5.54 -1.48
C THR A 198 -11.10 5.64 -0.14
N ILE A 199 -9.79 5.40 -0.14
CA ILE A 199 -8.92 5.63 1.02
C ILE A 199 -7.91 6.73 0.70
N PHE A 200 -7.51 7.48 1.73
CA PHE A 200 -6.62 8.65 1.60
C PHE A 200 -5.37 8.44 2.45
N LEU A 201 -4.24 8.31 1.78
CA LEU A 201 -2.94 8.07 2.37
C LEU A 201 -2.03 9.30 2.19
N ILE A 202 -1.03 9.38 3.03
CA ILE A 202 0.08 10.32 2.93
C ILE A 202 1.34 9.51 2.66
N TYR A 203 2.20 9.99 1.79
CA TYR A 203 3.59 9.55 1.72
C TYR A 203 4.51 10.71 2.10
N ASP A 204 5.20 10.58 3.23
CA ASP A 204 6.21 11.53 3.69
C ASP A 204 7.52 11.26 2.94
N LEU A 205 7.91 12.18 2.06
CA LEU A 205 9.09 12.04 1.20
C LEU A 205 10.40 11.97 1.99
N GLN A 206 10.48 12.67 3.12
CA GLN A 206 11.70 12.71 3.95
C GLN A 206 11.85 11.42 4.76
N ARG A 207 10.75 10.92 5.32
CA ARG A 207 10.74 9.72 6.16
C ARG A 207 10.56 8.43 5.38
N GLN A 208 10.18 8.53 4.10
CA GLN A 208 9.81 7.40 3.24
C GLN A 208 8.77 6.50 3.93
N HIS A 209 7.70 7.13 4.41
CA HIS A 209 6.74 6.51 5.34
C HIS A 209 5.31 6.86 4.97
N TYR A 210 4.43 5.86 5.01
CA TYR A 210 3.01 6.03 4.76
C TYR A 210 2.25 6.32 6.05
N ASP A 211 1.34 7.29 6.01
CA ASP A 211 0.36 7.58 7.06
C ASP A 211 -1.05 7.70 6.45
N VAL A 212 -2.09 7.92 7.28
CA VAL A 212 -3.48 8.04 6.81
C VAL A 212 -4.01 9.45 7.03
N VAL A 213 -4.72 10.01 6.05
CA VAL A 213 -5.40 11.30 6.20
C VAL A 213 -6.66 11.13 7.05
N GLU A 214 -6.78 11.86 8.15
CA GLU A 214 -7.98 11.83 9.00
C GLU A 214 -8.86 13.05 8.80
N LYS A 215 -8.24 14.22 8.58
CA LYS A 215 -8.97 15.47 8.47
C LYS A 215 -8.33 16.42 7.48
N VAL A 216 -9.20 17.08 6.73
CA VAL A 216 -8.84 18.12 5.77
C VAL A 216 -9.62 19.41 6.03
N LYS A 217 -9.13 20.52 5.50
CA LYS A 217 -9.82 21.82 5.43
C LYS A 217 -9.61 22.45 4.05
N PRO A 218 -10.44 23.41 3.63
CA PRO A 218 -10.16 24.20 2.43
C PRO A 218 -8.77 24.85 2.50
N ARG A 219 -8.10 24.93 1.34
CA ARG A 219 -6.83 25.65 1.16
C ARG A 219 -6.96 27.15 1.38
#